data_AF-A0A1N7QRV8-F1
#
_entry.id   AF-A0A1N7QRV8-F1
#
_cell.length_a   1.000
_cell.length_b   1.000
_cell.length_c   1.000
_cell.angle_alpha   90.00
_cell.angle_beta   90.00
_cell.angle_gamma   90.00
#
_symmetry.space_group_name_H-M   'P 1'
#
loop_
_entity.id
_entity.type
_entity.pdbx_description
1 polymer ?
#
loop_
_entity_poly.entity_id
_entity_poly.type
_entity_poly.pdbx_seq_one_letter_code
_entity_poly.pdbx_strand_id
1 'polypeptide(L)'
;MKKFKERAIDYFNRHPESNECHITSDSRVFHTIGSAQGMAGTLDDQKIESYLRKVLEKEGEFENEDESGTKPSDAEILAMTVFLQKSEVEKLDYNDLKKLVKFFNVEAENQKAPTLIEALNKLKETFNQK
;
A
#
# COMPACT_ATOMS: atom_id res chain seq x y z
N MET A 1 6.01 -8.33 -10.69
CA MET A 1 6.54 -6.96 -10.58
C MET A 1 5.84 -6.12 -11.64
N LYS A 2 5.03 -5.14 -11.23
CA LYS A 2 4.37 -4.19 -12.14
C LYS A 2 5.38 -3.16 -12.59
N LYS A 3 6.00 -3.37 -13.76
CA LYS A 3 7.20 -2.62 -14.18
C LYS A 3 6.92 -1.13 -14.40
N PHE A 4 5.68 -0.78 -14.69
CA PHE A 4 5.28 0.59 -15.06
C PHE A 4 4.33 1.24 -14.06
N LYS A 5 4.34 0.81 -12.78
CA LYS A 5 3.47 1.36 -11.72
C LYS A 5 3.56 2.89 -11.62
N GLU A 6 4.78 3.44 -11.59
CA GLU A 6 5.02 4.89 -11.49
C GLU A 6 4.45 5.67 -12.67
N ARG A 7 4.57 5.13 -13.89
CA ARG A 7 4.00 5.76 -15.09
C ARG A 7 2.49 5.75 -15.09
N ALA A 8 1.89 4.66 -14.60
CA ALA A 8 0.44 4.60 -14.43
C ALA A 8 -0.04 5.64 -13.40
N ILE A 9 0.69 5.82 -12.30
CA ILE A 9 0.39 6.85 -11.29
C ILE A 9 0.50 8.26 -11.89
N ASP A 10 1.59 8.58 -12.58
CA ASP A 10 1.77 9.88 -13.26
C ASP A 10 0.66 10.15 -14.28
N TYR A 11 0.25 9.14 -15.05
CA TYR A 11 -0.86 9.25 -15.98
C TYR A 11 -2.18 9.57 -15.26
N PHE A 12 -2.51 8.86 -14.18
CA PHE A 12 -3.73 9.12 -13.41
C PHE A 12 -3.70 10.48 -12.71
N ASN A 13 -2.54 10.99 -12.32
CA ASN A 13 -2.42 12.34 -11.77
C ASN A 13 -2.70 13.42 -12.82
N ARG A 14 -2.27 13.20 -14.07
CA ARG A 14 -2.52 14.13 -15.19
C ARG A 14 -3.92 14.01 -15.77
N HIS A 15 -4.55 12.85 -15.65
CA HIS A 15 -5.87 12.54 -16.21
C HIS A 15 -6.82 12.05 -15.11
N PRO A 16 -7.37 12.97 -14.29
CA PRO A 16 -8.19 12.62 -13.14
C PRO A 16 -9.51 11.93 -13.47
N GLU A 17 -9.98 12.05 -14.70
CA GLU A 17 -11.20 11.39 -15.21
C GLU A 17 -10.97 9.94 -15.66
N SER A 18 -9.71 9.53 -15.82
CA SER A 18 -9.37 8.18 -16.30
C SER A 18 -9.31 7.18 -15.14
N ASN A 19 -10.02 6.07 -15.29
CA ASN A 19 -10.05 4.98 -14.31
C ASN A 19 -9.13 3.80 -14.68
N GLU A 20 -8.67 3.76 -15.93
CA GLU A 20 -7.76 2.76 -16.45
C GLU A 20 -6.70 3.38 -17.36
N CYS A 21 -5.55 2.71 -17.44
CA CYS A 21 -4.53 3.00 -18.45
C CYS A 21 -3.79 1.72 -18.83
N HIS A 22 -3.21 1.71 -20.02
CA HIS A 22 -2.52 0.55 -20.58
C HIS A 22 -1.14 0.96 -21.04
N ILE A 23 -0.11 0.25 -20.59
CA ILE A 23 1.29 0.58 -20.85
C ILE A 23 1.91 -0.55 -21.64
N THR A 24 2.43 -0.23 -22.83
CA THR A 24 3.14 -1.18 -23.69
C THR A 24 4.59 -1.35 -23.22
N SER A 25 5.25 -2.42 -23.68
CA SER A 25 6.61 -2.76 -23.24
C SER A 25 7.68 -1.71 -23.59
N ASP A 26 7.41 -0.86 -24.57
CA ASP A 26 8.23 0.30 -24.94
C ASP A 26 7.94 1.54 -24.05
N SER A 27 7.20 1.37 -22.96
CA SER A 27 6.83 2.40 -21.97
C SER A 27 5.83 3.47 -22.44
N ARG A 28 5.12 3.27 -23.55
CA ARG A 28 4.03 4.18 -23.97
C ARG A 28 2.75 3.91 -23.21
N VAL A 29 2.06 4.98 -22.80
CA VAL A 29 0.81 4.92 -22.04
C VAL A 29 -0.37 5.26 -22.93
N PHE A 30 -1.43 4.46 -22.86
CA PHE A 30 -2.65 4.61 -23.63
C PHE A 30 -3.87 4.66 -22.71
N HIS A 31 -4.85 5.47 -23.13
CA HIS A 31 -6.15 5.56 -22.45
C HIS A 31 -7.01 4.32 -22.66
N THR A 32 -6.92 3.68 -23.83
CA THR A 32 -7.75 2.53 -24.20
C THR A 32 -6.90 1.33 -24.60
N ILE A 33 -7.39 0.13 -24.28
CA ILE A 33 -6.70 -1.12 -24.61
C ILE A 33 -6.56 -1.32 -26.12
N GLY A 34 -7.54 -0.90 -26.93
CA GLY A 34 -7.48 -1.05 -28.38
C GLY A 34 -6.31 -0.29 -29.01
N SER A 35 -6.06 0.94 -28.54
CA SER A 35 -4.91 1.74 -28.98
C SER A 35 -3.58 1.10 -28.53
N ALA A 36 -3.54 0.58 -27.30
CA ALA A 36 -2.38 -0.14 -26.80
C ALA A 36 -2.10 -1.43 -27.58
N GLN A 37 -3.14 -2.17 -27.97
CA GLN A 37 -3.04 -3.40 -28.77
C GLN A 37 -2.49 -3.14 -30.17
N GLY A 38 -2.98 -2.09 -30.84
CA GLY A 38 -2.46 -1.69 -32.15
C GLY A 38 -0.95 -1.39 -32.10
N MET A 39 -0.50 -0.75 -31.03
CA MET A 39 0.93 -0.43 -30.83
C MET A 39 1.73 -1.65 -30.37
N ALA A 40 1.21 -2.45 -29.44
CA ALA A 40 1.86 -3.67 -28.98
C ALA A 40 2.08 -4.67 -30.10
N GLY A 41 1.15 -4.78 -31.06
CA GLY A 41 1.29 -5.64 -32.23
C GLY A 41 2.49 -5.29 -33.13
N THR A 42 3.09 -4.10 -32.97
CA THR A 42 4.32 -3.70 -33.67
C THR A 42 5.60 -3.97 -32.87
N LEU A 43 5.48 -4.41 -31.62
CA LEU A 43 6.58 -4.73 -30.71
C LEU A 43 6.79 -6.26 -30.69
N ASP A 44 8.04 -6.72 -30.59
CA ASP A 44 8.37 -8.14 -30.52
C ASP A 44 7.68 -8.86 -29.35
N ASP A 45 7.58 -8.20 -28.20
CA ASP A 45 7.01 -8.78 -26.99
C ASP A 45 5.47 -8.79 -26.97
N GLN A 46 4.82 -7.95 -27.78
CA GLN A 46 3.36 -7.74 -27.82
C GLN A 46 2.68 -7.59 -26.44
N LYS A 47 3.44 -7.14 -25.44
CA LYS A 47 3.02 -7.11 -24.04
C LYS A 47 2.45 -5.74 -23.68
N ILE A 48 1.33 -5.79 -22.96
CA ILE A 48 0.59 -4.65 -22.43
C ILE A 48 0.33 -4.91 -20.95
N GLU A 49 0.78 -4.01 -20.10
CA GLU A 49 0.40 -3.98 -18.68
C GLU A 49 -0.76 -3.01 -18.49
N SER A 50 -1.89 -3.51 -18.01
CA SER A 50 -3.09 -2.71 -17.75
C SER A 50 -3.18 -2.37 -16.27
N TYR A 51 -3.45 -1.10 -15.97
CA TYR A 51 -3.55 -0.57 -14.62
C TYR A 51 -4.93 0.03 -14.42
N LEU A 52 -5.55 -0.31 -13.29
CA LEU A 52 -6.79 0.29 -12.84
C LEU A 52 -6.46 1.22 -11.68
N ARG A 53 -6.98 2.45 -11.71
CA ARG A 53 -6.80 3.44 -10.64
C ARG A 53 -7.18 2.85 -9.28
N LYS A 54 -8.36 2.24 -9.17
CA LYS A 54 -8.86 1.64 -7.93
C LYS A 54 -7.94 0.55 -7.35
N VAL A 55 -7.20 -0.16 -8.20
CA VAL A 55 -6.24 -1.19 -7.78
C VAL A 55 -4.94 -0.54 -7.34
N LEU A 56 -4.48 0.52 -8.03
CA LEU A 56 -3.29 1.27 -7.62
C LEU A 56 -3.49 2.08 -6.35
N GLU A 57 -4.68 2.64 -6.11
CA GLU A 57 -5.02 3.31 -4.86
C GLU A 57 -4.98 2.30 -3.70
N LYS A 58 -5.57 1.10 -3.88
CA LYS A 58 -5.49 0.02 -2.88
C LYS A 58 -4.10 -0.56 -2.69
N GLU A 59 -3.28 -0.63 -3.74
CA GLU A 59 -1.87 -1.05 -3.66
C GLU A 59 -0.94 0.08 -3.20
N GLY A 60 -1.41 1.34 -3.19
CA GLY A 60 -0.73 2.49 -2.60
C GLY A 60 -0.85 2.51 -1.08
N GLU A 61 -1.92 1.96 -0.51
CA GLU A 61 -2.05 1.76 0.94
C GLU A 61 -1.12 0.67 1.50
N PHE A 62 -0.53 -0.17 0.65
CA PHE A 62 0.35 -1.27 1.07
C PHE A 62 1.84 -1.11 0.73
N GLU A 63 2.22 -0.12 -0.09
CA GLU A 63 3.63 0.12 -0.48
C GLU A 63 4.06 1.58 -0.29
N ASN A 64 3.53 2.31 0.71
CA ASN A 64 4.23 3.49 1.21
C ASN A 64 5.25 3.06 2.28
N GLU A 65 6.34 2.47 1.82
CA GLU A 65 7.65 2.88 2.33
C GLU A 65 7.93 4.26 1.74
N ASP A 66 7.35 5.30 2.34
CA ASP A 66 7.92 6.64 2.20
C ASP A 66 8.22 7.20 3.58
N GLU A 67 9.52 7.34 3.78
CA GLU A 67 10.26 8.00 4.83
C GLU A 67 10.00 9.52 4.80
N SER A 68 8.76 9.96 4.60
CA SER A 68 8.39 11.35 4.82
C SER A 68 8.02 11.49 6.29
N GLY A 69 8.88 12.17 7.05
CA GLY A 69 8.72 12.50 8.46
C GLY A 69 7.53 13.41 8.78
N THR A 70 6.34 13.09 8.28
CA THR A 70 5.08 13.60 8.82
C THR A 70 4.80 12.77 10.07
N LYS A 71 5.02 13.36 11.23
CA LYS A 71 4.51 12.79 12.49
C LYS A 71 3.02 12.49 12.28
N PRO A 72 2.54 11.29 12.62
CA PRO A 72 1.12 10.98 12.47
C PRO A 72 0.31 12.04 13.21
N SER A 73 -0.73 12.57 12.56
CA SER A 73 -1.60 13.56 13.18
C SER A 73 -2.30 12.96 14.41
N ASP A 74 -2.69 13.78 15.39
CA ASP A 74 -3.40 13.30 16.59
C ASP A 74 -4.65 12.47 16.24
N ALA A 75 -5.33 12.81 15.13
CA ALA A 75 -6.48 12.06 14.64
C ALA A 75 -6.11 10.65 14.15
N GLU A 76 -4.98 10.50 13.46
CA GLU A 76 -4.48 9.20 13.00
C GLU A 76 -3.99 8.34 14.15
N ILE A 77 -3.30 8.94 15.13
CA ILE A 77 -2.89 8.24 16.36
C ILE A 77 -4.12 7.70 17.08
N LEU A 78 -5.18 8.51 17.20
CA LEU A 78 -6.41 8.12 17.87
C LEU A 78 -7.16 7.03 17.09
N ALA A 79 -7.26 7.15 15.77
CA ALA A 79 -7.87 6.13 14.92
C ALA A 79 -7.11 4.79 15.02
N MET A 80 -5.78 4.82 14.97
CA MET A 80 -4.96 3.62 15.07
C MET A 80 -5.02 3.01 16.48
N THR A 81 -5.12 3.83 17.53
CA THR A 81 -5.28 3.35 18.91
C THR A 81 -6.62 2.63 19.09
N VAL A 82 -7.71 3.21 18.58
CA VAL A 82 -9.03 2.58 18.60
C VAL A 82 -9.03 1.29 17.77
N PHE A 83 -8.37 1.30 16.62
CA PHE A 83 -8.20 0.11 15.80
C PHE A 83 -7.45 -1.00 16.57
N LEU A 84 -6.33 -0.67 17.20
CA LEU A 84 -5.54 -1.62 17.98
C LEU A 84 -6.35 -2.18 19.16
N GLN A 85 -7.10 -1.33 19.89
CA GLN A 85 -7.98 -1.76 21.00
C GLN A 85 -9.03 -2.77 20.53
N LYS A 86 -9.71 -2.49 19.41
CA LYS A 86 -10.78 -3.34 18.88
C LYS A 86 -10.28 -4.58 18.12
N SER A 87 -9.06 -4.55 17.62
CA SER A 87 -8.52 -5.64 16.80
C SER A 87 -8.03 -6.81 17.65
N GLU A 88 -8.32 -8.02 17.19
CA GLU A 88 -7.72 -9.25 17.71
C GLU A 88 -6.35 -9.43 17.06
N VAL A 89 -5.29 -8.92 17.71
CA VAL A 89 -3.90 -8.97 17.21
C VAL A 89 -3.42 -10.38 16.87
N GLU A 90 -3.97 -11.40 17.54
CA GLU A 90 -3.69 -12.83 17.25
C GLU A 90 -4.19 -13.29 15.88
N LYS A 91 -5.16 -12.57 15.29
CA LYS A 91 -5.74 -12.86 13.97
C LYS A 91 -5.14 -12.00 12.85
N LEU A 92 -4.30 -11.03 13.19
CA LEU A 92 -3.65 -10.17 12.21
C LEU A 92 -2.51 -10.91 11.51
N ASP A 93 -2.29 -10.55 10.24
CA ASP A 93 -1.13 -11.07 9.51
C ASP A 93 0.17 -10.39 9.98
N TYR A 94 1.29 -11.03 9.65
CA TYR A 94 2.62 -10.58 10.05
C TYR A 94 2.96 -9.15 9.57
N ASN A 95 2.49 -8.76 8.38
CA ASN A 95 2.75 -7.42 7.84
C ASN A 95 1.96 -6.37 8.63
N ASP A 96 0.70 -6.65 8.95
CA ASP A 96 -0.13 -5.78 9.78
C ASP A 96 0.45 -5.63 11.20
N LEU A 97 0.92 -6.72 11.80
CA LEU A 97 1.63 -6.67 13.09
C LEU A 97 2.86 -5.77 13.03
N LYS A 98 3.68 -5.92 11.99
CA LYS A 98 4.89 -5.12 11.79
C LYS A 98 4.58 -3.64 11.57
N LYS A 99 3.52 -3.33 10.83
CA LYS A 99 3.04 -1.95 10.62
C LYS A 99 2.63 -1.30 11.94
N LEU A 100 1.86 -1.99 12.76
CA LEU A 100 1.42 -1.49 14.07
C LEU A 100 2.60 -1.24 15.01
N VAL A 101 3.53 -2.20 15.08
CA VAL A 101 4.75 -2.08 15.90
C VAL A 101 5.58 -0.88 15.47
N LYS A 102 5.74 -0.65 14.15
CA LYS A 102 6.43 0.51 13.61
C LYS A 102 5.67 1.83 13.89
N PHE A 103 4.36 1.83 13.70
CA PHE A 103 3.51 3.01 13.90
C PHE A 103 3.54 3.51 15.34
N PHE A 104 3.39 2.60 16.30
CA PHE A 104 3.43 2.91 17.74
C PHE A 104 4.86 2.95 18.29
N ASN A 105 5.87 2.73 17.45
CA ASN A 105 7.28 2.64 17.84
C ASN A 105 7.50 1.70 19.04
N VAL A 106 6.91 0.51 18.99
CA VAL A 106 6.97 -0.50 20.05
C VAL A 106 8.27 -1.28 19.93
N GLU A 107 9.03 -1.34 21.02
CA GLU A 107 10.21 -2.18 21.11
C GLU A 107 9.80 -3.64 21.31
N ALA A 108 10.11 -4.48 20.32
CA ALA A 108 9.93 -5.92 20.39
C ALA A 108 11.30 -6.61 20.41
N GLU A 109 11.47 -7.62 21.25
CA GLU A 109 12.74 -8.36 21.41
C GLU A 109 13.22 -8.98 20.09
N ASN A 110 12.28 -9.44 19.27
CA ASN A 110 12.56 -9.98 17.96
C ASN A 110 11.36 -9.76 17.01
N GLN A 111 11.61 -9.87 15.70
CA GLN A 111 10.62 -9.67 14.65
C GLN A 111 9.80 -10.93 14.35
N LYS A 112 9.59 -11.84 15.31
CA LYS A 112 8.72 -13.01 15.10
C LYS A 112 7.29 -12.64 15.45
N ALA A 113 6.33 -13.15 14.66
CA ALA A 113 4.90 -12.95 14.88
C ALA A 113 4.44 -13.08 16.36
N PRO A 114 4.77 -14.14 17.11
CA PRO A 114 4.37 -14.25 18.52
C PRO A 114 4.91 -13.11 19.40
N THR A 115 6.15 -12.68 19.17
CA THR A 115 6.77 -11.59 19.94
C THR A 115 6.17 -10.22 19.58
N LEU A 116 5.81 -10.00 18.31
CA LEU A 116 5.10 -8.79 17.89
C LEU A 116 3.69 -8.73 18.48
N ILE A 117 2.98 -9.86 18.52
CA ILE A 117 1.64 -9.98 19.14
C ILE A 117 1.73 -9.65 20.63
N GLU A 118 2.69 -10.22 21.35
CA GLU A 118 2.88 -9.97 22.78
C GLU A 118 3.17 -8.50 23.06
N ALA A 119 4.07 -7.88 22.28
CA ALA A 119 4.42 -6.47 22.41
C ALA A 119 3.22 -5.53 22.17
N LEU A 120 2.39 -5.83 21.15
CA LEU A 120 1.18 -5.07 20.87
C LEU A 120 0.09 -5.29 21.94
N ASN A 121 -0.07 -6.49 22.47
CA ASN A 121 -1.00 -6.76 23.57
C ASN A 121 -0.60 -6.00 24.83
N LYS A 122 0.69 -5.95 25.17
CA LYS A 122 1.20 -5.16 26.29
C LYS A 122 0.94 -3.67 26.12
N LEU A 123 1.06 -3.16 24.89
CA LEU A 123 0.68 -1.79 24.56
C LEU A 123 -0.83 -1.55 24.76
N LYS A 124 -1.69 -2.49 24.36
CA LYS A 124 -3.15 -2.42 24.58
C LYS A 124 -3.50 -2.34 26.07
N GLU A 125 -2.84 -3.12 26.90
CA GLU A 125 -3.03 -3.06 28.35
C GLU A 125 -2.66 -1.69 28.93
N THR A 126 -1.60 -1.07 28.40
CA THR A 126 -1.17 0.28 28.81
C THR A 126 -2.25 1.33 28.51
N PHE A 127 -2.99 1.18 27.41
CA PHE A 127 -4.12 2.08 27.08
C PHE A 127 -5.35 1.86 27.95
N ASN A 128 -5.59 0.64 28.44
CA ASN A 128 -6.74 0.32 29.28
C ASN A 128 -6.55 0.68 30.76
N GLN A 129 -5.33 1.08 31.18
CA GLN A 129 -5.02 1.50 32.55
C GLN A 129 -5.10 3.02 32.79
N LYS A 130 -5.48 3.82 31.78
CA LYS A 130 -5.73 5.26 31.90
C LYS A 130 -7.21 5.58 31.88
#